data_AF-A0A950PK28-F1
#
_entry.id   AF-A0A950PK28-F1
#
_cell.length_a   1.000
_cell.length_b   1.000
_cell.length_c   1.000
_cell.angle_alpha   90.00
_cell.angle_beta   90.00
_cell.angle_gamma   90.00
#
_symmetry.space_group_name_H-M   'P 1'
#
loop_
_entity.id
_entity.type
_entity.pdbx_description
1 polymer ?
#
loop_
_entity_poly.entity_id
_entity_poly.type
_entity_poly.pdbx_seq_one_letter_code
_entity_poly.pdbx_strand_id
1 'polypeptide(L)' 'MATRGVQQNGRTDLFRQKQNETVRPSVPLRPGTPERTAYEELVAGMGVSGAEVVRTALLELHKTWKARRSALKEAG' A
#
# COMPACT_ATOMS: atom_id res chain seq x y z
N MET A 1 14.86 44.13 -16.94
CA MET A 1 15.41 42.80 -17.29
C MET A 1 14.84 41.79 -16.30
N ALA A 2 14.02 40.85 -16.75
CA ALA A 2 13.34 39.90 -15.87
C ALA A 2 14.20 38.64 -15.68
N THR A 3 14.62 38.38 -14.44
CA THR A 3 15.34 37.17 -14.03
C THR A 3 14.45 35.94 -14.23
N ARG A 4 14.88 35.01 -15.10
CA ARG A 4 14.25 33.70 -15.31
C ARG A 4 14.04 33.01 -13.97
N GLY A 5 12.81 32.55 -13.73
CA GLY A 5 12.43 31.78 -12.56
C GLY A 5 13.38 30.61 -12.33
N VAL A 6 13.94 30.53 -11.14
CA VAL A 6 14.76 29.41 -10.68
C VAL A 6 13.87 28.19 -10.62
N GLN A 7 14.06 27.25 -11.55
CA GLN A 7 13.45 25.93 -11.46
C GLN A 7 13.94 25.27 -10.16
N GLN A 8 13.03 25.07 -9.22
CA GLN A 8 13.31 24.32 -7.99
C GLN A 8 13.54 22.85 -8.35
N ASN A 9 14.80 22.49 -8.60
CA ASN A 9 15.29 21.11 -8.65
C ASN A 9 15.22 20.50 -7.25
N GLY A 10 14.00 20.17 -6.80
CA GLY A 10 13.76 19.65 -5.47
C GLY A 10 12.44 18.90 -5.29
N ARG A 11 11.55 18.88 -6.29
CA ARG A 11 10.46 17.90 -6.32
C ARG A 11 11.04 16.53 -6.66
N THR A 12 11.61 15.89 -5.66
CA THR A 12 11.84 14.45 -5.69
C THR A 12 10.48 13.77 -5.57
N ASP A 13 9.82 13.58 -6.70
CA ASP A 13 8.68 12.65 -6.85
C ASP A 13 9.14 11.18 -6.75
N LEU A 14 10.45 10.97 -6.55
CA LEU A 14 11.07 9.70 -6.28
C LEU A 14 10.96 9.40 -4.78
N PHE A 15 9.98 8.58 -4.42
CA PHE A 15 10.15 7.69 -3.26
C PHE A 15 11.53 7.04 -3.43
N ARG A 16 12.55 7.49 -2.67
CA ARG A 16 13.84 6.81 -2.65
C ARG A 16 13.58 5.43 -2.05
N GLN A 17 13.37 4.45 -2.92
CA GLN A 17 13.31 3.06 -2.54
C GLN A 17 14.71 2.70 -2.04
N LYS A 18 14.95 2.89 -0.74
CA LYS A 18 16.07 2.22 -0.09
C LYS A 18 15.71 0.74 -0.13
N GLN A 19 16.33 0.01 -1.05
CA GLN A 19 15.98 -1.37 -1.43
C GLN A 19 15.97 -2.35 -0.25
N ASN A 20 16.58 -1.99 0.88
CA ASN A 20 16.70 -2.82 2.08
C ASN A 20 16.00 -2.24 3.33
N GLU A 21 15.20 -1.18 3.19
CA GLU A 21 14.50 -0.58 4.34
C GLU A 21 13.14 -1.25 4.57
N THR A 22 13.00 -1.98 5.68
CA THR A 22 11.72 -2.56 6.08
C THR A 22 10.77 -1.47 6.54
N VAL A 23 9.75 -1.17 5.74
CA VAL A 23 8.66 -0.28 6.14
C VAL A 23 7.71 -1.02 7.09
N ARG A 24 7.48 -0.47 8.29
CA ARG A 24 6.55 -1.02 9.29
C ARG A 24 5.31 -0.12 9.43
N PRO A 25 4.32 -0.21 8.53
CA PRO A 25 3.10 0.56 8.66
C PRO A 25 2.27 0.02 9.84
N SER A 26 1.80 0.93 10.71
CA SER A 26 0.89 0.59 11.80
C SER A 26 -0.51 1.11 11.48
N VAL A 27 -1.50 0.22 11.52
CA VAL A 27 -2.92 0.58 11.40
C VAL A 27 -3.62 0.12 12.69
N PRO A 28 -4.02 1.04 13.58
CA PRO A 28 -4.71 0.66 14.80
C PRO A 28 -6.13 0.18 14.49
N LEU A 29 -6.44 -1.06 14.84
CA LEU A 29 -7.78 -1.64 14.76
C LEU A 29 -8.47 -1.51 16.12
N ARG A 30 -9.59 -0.79 16.17
CA ARG A 30 -10.32 -0.56 17.41
C ARG A 30 -11.09 -1.83 17.83
N PRO A 31 -11.26 -2.07 19.14
CA PRO A 31 -12.16 -3.13 19.61
C PRO A 31 -13.57 -2.98 19.04
N GLY A 32 -14.20 -4.11 18.70
CA GLY A 32 -15.60 -4.14 18.24
C GLY A 32 -15.84 -3.61 16.84
N THR A 33 -14.79 -3.24 16.09
CA THR A 33 -14.96 -2.86 14.68
C THR A 33 -14.94 -4.10 13.78
N PRO A 34 -15.72 -4.09 12.68
CA PRO A 34 -15.79 -5.24 11.78
C PRO A 34 -14.44 -5.59 11.17
N GLU A 35 -13.55 -4.61 10.95
CA GLU A 35 -12.21 -4.85 10.42
C GLU A 35 -11.36 -5.66 11.41
N ARG A 36 -11.52 -5.41 12.72
CA ARG A 36 -10.82 -6.16 13.75
C ARG A 36 -11.30 -7.60 13.82
N THR A 37 -12.62 -7.81 13.80
CA THR A 37 -13.21 -9.15 13.79
C THR A 37 -12.73 -9.96 12.58
N ALA A 38 -12.81 -9.38 11.38
CA ALA A 38 -12.34 -10.03 10.16
C ALA A 38 -10.84 -10.36 10.22
N TYR A 39 -10.03 -9.45 10.77
CA TYR A 39 -8.60 -9.70 10.98
C TYR A 39 -8.34 -10.85 11.96
N GLU A 40 -9.03 -10.87 13.10
CA GLU A 40 -8.88 -11.94 14.11
C GLU A 40 -9.34 -13.30 13.57
N GLU A 41 -10.43 -13.34 12.80
CA GLU A 41 -10.90 -14.55 12.11
C GLU A 41 -9.88 -15.07 11.09
N LEU A 42 -9.29 -14.19 10.28
CA LEU A 42 -8.26 -14.57 9.31
C LEU A 42 -7.01 -15.10 9.98
N VAL A 43 -6.56 -14.47 11.07
CA VAL A 43 -5.42 -14.95 11.87
C VAL A 43 -5.70 -16.33 12.42
N ALA A 44 -6.88 -16.54 13.02
CA ALA A 44 -7.27 -17.82 13.58
C ALA A 44 -7.42 -18.92 12.52
N GLY A 45 -8.09 -18.61 11.40
CA GLY A 45 -8.38 -19.57 10.34
C GLY A 45 -7.15 -19.98 9.52
N MET A 46 -6.21 -19.05 9.29
CA MET A 46 -4.99 -19.34 8.53
C MET A 46 -3.86 -19.92 9.39
N GLY A 47 -3.91 -19.74 10.71
CA GLY A 47 -2.85 -20.18 11.62
C GLY A 47 -1.51 -19.46 11.39
N VAL A 48 -1.53 -18.26 10.82
CA VAL A 48 -0.33 -17.46 10.53
C VAL A 48 -0.26 -16.21 11.42
N SER A 49 0.90 -15.56 11.44
CA SER A 49 1.03 -14.28 12.13
C SER A 49 0.14 -13.21 11.47
N GLY A 50 -0.39 -12.28 12.26
CA GLY A 50 -1.20 -11.19 11.73
C GLY A 50 -0.48 -10.27 10.73
N ALA A 51 0.84 -10.14 10.83
CA ALA A 51 1.63 -9.45 9.81
C ALA A 51 1.55 -10.14 8.44
N GLU A 52 1.49 -11.48 8.43
CA GLU A 52 1.37 -12.27 7.20
C GLU A 52 -0.02 -12.17 6.59
N VAL A 53 -1.06 -12.10 7.43
CA VAL A 53 -2.44 -11.81 6.98
C VAL A 53 -2.47 -10.47 6.24
N VAL A 54 -1.91 -9.42 6.84
CA VAL A 54 -1.88 -8.07 6.23
C VAL A 54 -1.06 -8.05 4.95
N ARG A 55 0.09 -8.74 4.92
CA ARG A 55 0.93 -8.87 3.73
C ARG A 55 0.17 -9.54 2.58
N THR A 56 -0.54 -10.62 2.87
CA THR A 56 -1.34 -11.37 1.87
C THR A 56 -2.46 -10.51 1.32
N ALA A 57 -3.24 -9.85 2.20
CA ALA A 57 -4.32 -8.95 1.81
C ALA A 57 -3.83 -7.79 0.92
N LEU A 58 -2.68 -7.20 1.25
CA LEU A 58 -2.07 -6.13 0.43
C LEU A 58 -1.68 -6.62 -0.97
N LEU A 59 -1.11 -7.83 -1.08
CA LEU A 59 -0.73 -8.39 -2.37
C LEU A 59 -1.95 -8.70 -3.24
N GLU A 60 -3.01 -9.25 -2.65
CA GLU A 60 -4.27 -9.51 -3.36
C GLU A 60 -4.93 -8.23 -3.83
N LEU A 61 -5.01 -7.23 -2.96
CA LEU A 61 -5.52 -5.90 -3.32
C LEU A 61 -4.71 -5.33 -4.50
N HIS A 62 -3.38 -5.35 -4.41
CA HIS A 62 -2.54 -4.83 -5.48
C HIS A 62 -2.76 -5.55 -6.83
N LYS A 63 -2.91 -6.88 -6.82
CA LYS A 63 -3.22 -7.66 -8.03
C LYS A 63 -4.54 -7.22 -8.67
N THR A 64 -5.59 -7.09 -7.88
CA THR A 64 -6.93 -6.68 -8.34
C THR A 64 -6.90 -5.28 -8.95
N TRP A 65 -6.24 -4.33 -8.29
CA TRP A 65 -6.08 -2.97 -8.80
C TRP A 65 -5.24 -2.92 -10.08
N LYS A 66 -4.17 -3.71 -10.16
CA LYS A 66 -3.33 -3.81 -11.36
C LYS A 66 -4.12 -4.36 -12.54
N ALA A 67 -4.89 -5.44 -12.34
CA ALA A 67 -5.73 -6.03 -13.37
C ALA A 67 -6.78 -5.03 -13.89
N ARG A 68 -7.48 -4.34 -12.98
CA ARG A 68 -8.47 -3.31 -13.33
C ARG A 68 -7.87 -2.17 -14.14
N ARG A 69 -6.67 -1.72 -13.77
CA ARG A 69 -5.96 -0.64 -14.49
C ARG A 69 -5.52 -1.07 -15.90
N SER A 70 -5.11 -2.33 -16.07
CA SER A 70 -4.77 -2.86 -17.39
C SER A 70 -6.00 -2.96 -18.30
N ALA A 71 -7.14 -3.44 -17.77
CA ALA A 71 -8.39 -3.52 -18.53
C ALA A 71 -8.89 -2.15 -19.03
N LEU A 72 -8.73 -1.10 -18.21
CA LEU A 72 -9.05 0.28 -18.60
C LEU A 72 -8.13 0.85 -19.68
N LYS A 73 -6.90 0.35 -19.81
CA LYS A 73 -5.94 0.80 -20.83
C LYS A 73 -6.15 0.13 -22.20
N GLU A 74 -6.72 -1.06 -22.26
CA GLU A 74 -7.01 -1.74 -23.54
C GLU A 74 -8.38 -1.36 -24.12
N ALA A 75 -9.24 -0.72 -23.33
CA ALA A 75 -10.58 -0.28 -23.73
C ALA A 75 -10.63 1.17 -24.25
N GLY A 76 -9.51 1.88 -24.31
CA GLY A 76 -9.40 3.26 -24.81
C GLY A 76 -8.26 3.40 -25.80
#